data_AF-A0AAQ0EM22-F1
#
_entry.id   AF-A0AAQ0EM22-F1
#
_cell.length_a   1.000
_cell.length_b   1.000
_cell.length_c   1.000
_cell.angle_alpha   90.00
_cell.angle_beta   90.00
_cell.angle_gamma   90.00
#
_symmetry.space_group_name_H-M   'P 1'
#
loop_
_entity.id
_entity.type
_entity.pdbx_description
1 polymer ?
#
loop_
_entity_poly.entity_id
_entity_poly.type
_entity_poly.pdbx_seq_one_letter_code
_entity_poly.pdbx_strand_id
1 'polypeptide(L)'
;MQITSNQPQQKSYPSSPENPCSKNIHTSFKDAPLAVKITRVVLAIFLVIFSCGLILCAYSFRDLLDIDCTSQHPSQQVGNLLQHLDDFVAGPLPIWDNTQLFQFSCLMHERHPHVLPIDICSPVTKFNCNEHICSTILSKQLLKGTGDCNGFCPPTCAPENYQWLLSGATLFPFILWHDPSAPTQEAMLAKMDQMISSGRVGNSHWILVLVDLSRRSIVFFDSLYNYMDSPQNVQSQLEELADSLGNIYPPEECSCEEALLSPFQINIVSITMKVQTPGEFSCGAWCCRVLQWYLENPEFSLEEKVSQDISQRKIQLAQFIRSSQEGMSKYSSLSWPSL
;
A
#
# COMPACT_ATOMS: atom_id res chain seq x y z
N MET A 1 17.81 -112.04 1.03
CA MET A 1 18.02 -111.67 2.44
C MET A 1 17.09 -110.51 2.75
N GLN A 2 16.25 -110.68 3.77
CA GLN A 2 15.33 -109.68 4.35
C GLN A 2 16.09 -108.37 4.68
N ILE A 3 15.47 -107.18 4.75
CA ILE A 3 14.48 -106.78 5.74
C ILE A 3 13.67 -105.57 5.22
N THR A 4 12.35 -105.68 5.39
CA THR A 4 11.28 -104.67 5.35
C THR A 4 11.42 -103.59 6.43
N SER A 5 10.97 -102.36 6.15
CA SER A 5 10.33 -101.56 7.20
C SER A 5 9.18 -100.71 6.66
N ASN A 6 8.10 -100.71 7.43
CA ASN A 6 6.75 -100.28 7.13
C ASN A 6 6.52 -98.79 7.45
N GLN A 7 5.72 -98.15 6.57
CA GLN A 7 4.57 -97.24 6.78
C GLN A 7 4.13 -96.87 8.23
N PRO A 8 3.44 -95.72 8.47
CA PRO A 8 2.06 -95.57 7.97
C PRO A 8 1.53 -94.17 7.59
N GLN A 9 0.56 -94.18 6.67
CA GLN A 9 -0.47 -93.15 6.48
C GLN A 9 -1.57 -93.26 7.55
N GLN A 10 -2.13 -92.13 7.97
CA GLN A 10 -3.54 -91.87 8.38
C GLN A 10 -3.59 -90.45 9.00
N LYS A 11 -4.55 -89.55 8.78
CA LYS A 11 -6.02 -89.62 8.62
C LYS A 11 -6.53 -88.30 8.02
N SER A 12 -7.71 -88.35 7.41
CA SER A 12 -8.50 -87.22 6.89
C SER A 12 -9.70 -86.86 7.79
N TYR A 13 -10.19 -85.62 7.60
CA TYR A 13 -11.46 -84.95 8.01
C TYR A 13 -11.50 -84.21 9.37
N PRO A 14 -12.32 -83.14 9.56
CA PRO A 14 -13.21 -82.39 8.63
C PRO A 14 -13.01 -80.84 8.65
N SER A 15 -13.86 -80.16 7.88
CA SER A 15 -13.98 -78.74 7.54
C SER A 15 -14.53 -77.77 8.63
N SER A 16 -14.22 -76.47 8.41
CA SER A 16 -14.92 -75.21 8.78
C SER A 16 -14.60 -74.52 10.13
N PRO A 17 -14.73 -73.18 10.28
CA PRO A 17 -15.23 -72.18 9.33
C PRO A 17 -14.30 -70.97 9.07
N GLU A 18 -14.75 -70.19 8.09
CA GLU A 18 -14.27 -68.90 7.58
C GLU A 18 -13.71 -67.92 8.64
N ASN A 19 -12.53 -67.36 8.35
CA ASN A 19 -12.15 -66.04 8.82
C ASN A 19 -12.16 -65.11 7.61
N PRO A 20 -13.02 -64.06 7.57
CA PRO A 20 -13.04 -63.11 6.47
C PRO A 20 -11.86 -62.14 6.65
N CYS A 21 -10.65 -62.63 6.37
CA CYS A 21 -9.50 -61.75 6.28
C CYS A 21 -9.60 -61.03 4.94
N SER A 22 -10.16 -59.82 5.00
CA SER A 22 -10.23 -58.84 3.93
C SER A 22 -8.93 -58.85 3.13
N LYS A 23 -8.96 -59.48 1.95
CA LYS A 23 -7.94 -59.26 0.94
C LYS A 23 -8.17 -57.84 0.45
N ASN A 24 -7.43 -56.89 1.01
CA ASN A 24 -7.23 -55.58 0.42
C ASN A 24 -6.62 -55.78 -0.97
N ILE A 25 -7.47 -55.84 -1.99
CA ILE A 25 -7.06 -55.86 -3.38
C ILE A 25 -6.56 -54.45 -3.68
N HIS A 26 -5.27 -54.21 -3.50
CA HIS A 26 -4.59 -53.09 -4.13
C HIS A 26 -4.56 -53.35 -5.64
N THR A 27 -5.63 -52.94 -6.34
CA THR A 27 -5.66 -52.93 -7.80
C THR A 27 -4.67 -51.88 -8.30
N SER A 28 -3.71 -52.33 -9.12
CA SER A 28 -2.78 -51.48 -9.87
C SER A 28 -3.54 -50.37 -10.61
N PHE A 29 -3.03 -49.14 -10.58
CA PHE A 29 -3.70 -47.98 -11.21
C PHE A 29 -3.97 -48.23 -12.71
N LYS A 30 -3.15 -49.04 -13.38
CA LYS A 30 -3.34 -49.37 -14.81
C LYS A 30 -4.64 -50.15 -15.08
N ASP A 31 -5.02 -51.06 -14.19
CA ASP A 31 -6.13 -52.00 -14.39
C ASP A 31 -7.46 -51.55 -13.75
N ALA A 32 -7.49 -50.35 -13.17
CA ALA A 32 -8.68 -49.83 -12.50
C ALA A 32 -9.72 -49.23 -13.48
N PRO A 33 -11.03 -49.40 -13.22
CA PRO A 33 -12.10 -48.72 -13.96
C PRO A 33 -11.94 -47.19 -13.92
N LEU A 34 -12.39 -46.49 -14.98
CA LEU A 34 -12.20 -45.04 -15.14
C LEU A 34 -12.70 -44.22 -13.94
N ALA A 35 -13.87 -44.59 -13.37
CA ALA A 35 -14.42 -43.93 -12.19
C ALA A 35 -13.48 -44.03 -10.97
N VAL A 36 -12.86 -45.19 -10.76
CA VAL A 36 -11.91 -45.42 -9.64
C VAL A 36 -10.60 -44.65 -9.86
N LYS A 37 -10.16 -44.51 -11.12
CA LYS A 37 -9.00 -43.66 -11.47
C LYS A 37 -9.27 -42.19 -11.16
N ILE A 38 -10.44 -41.68 -11.55
CA ILE A 38 -10.85 -40.31 -11.27
C ILE A 38 -10.93 -40.06 -9.76
N THR A 39 -11.59 -40.95 -9.00
CA THR A 39 -11.67 -40.82 -7.54
C THR A 39 -10.29 -40.81 -6.88
N ARG A 40 -9.35 -41.66 -7.33
CA ARG A 40 -7.98 -41.68 -6.80
C ARG A 40 -7.20 -40.40 -7.12
N VAL A 41 -7.38 -39.83 -8.31
CA VAL A 41 -6.75 -38.56 -8.69
C VAL A 41 -7.33 -37.40 -7.89
N VAL A 42 -8.65 -37.33 -7.74
CA VAL A 42 -9.31 -36.30 -6.92
C VAL A 42 -8.87 -36.41 -5.45
N LEU A 43 -8.80 -37.63 -4.91
CA LEU A 43 -8.31 -37.86 -3.55
C LEU A 43 -6.83 -37.45 -3.41
N ALA A 44 -5.99 -37.76 -4.41
CA ALA A 44 -4.58 -37.34 -4.39
C ALA A 44 -4.44 -35.82 -4.44
N ILE A 45 -5.23 -35.12 -5.26
CA ILE A 45 -5.25 -33.65 -5.30
C ILE A 45 -5.72 -33.09 -3.95
N PHE A 46 -6.78 -33.64 -3.37
CA PHE A 46 -7.26 -33.23 -2.05
C PHE A 46 -6.20 -33.46 -0.96
N LEU A 47 -5.51 -34.59 -0.99
CA LEU A 47 -4.42 -34.89 -0.07
C LEU A 47 -3.24 -33.95 -0.25
N VAL A 48 -2.90 -33.57 -1.49
CA VAL A 48 -1.85 -32.58 -1.78
C VAL A 48 -2.26 -31.19 -1.28
N ILE A 49 -3.49 -30.75 -1.54
CA ILE A 49 -3.98 -29.45 -1.06
C ILE A 49 -4.01 -29.43 0.47
N PHE A 50 -4.51 -30.50 1.10
CA PHE A 50 -4.57 -30.59 2.55
C PHE A 50 -3.18 -30.69 3.18
N SER A 51 -2.24 -31.44 2.58
CA SER A 51 -0.87 -31.51 3.06
C SER A 51 -0.10 -30.21 2.82
N CYS A 52 -0.28 -29.53 1.69
CA CYS A 52 0.25 -28.18 1.49
C CYS A 52 -0.34 -27.18 2.49
N GLY A 53 -1.64 -27.25 2.76
CA GLY A 53 -2.30 -26.43 3.79
C GLY A 53 -1.75 -26.71 5.19
N LEU A 54 -1.58 -27.99 5.56
CA LEU A 54 -0.97 -28.39 6.83
C LEU A 54 0.51 -28.02 6.90
N ILE A 55 1.26 -28.06 5.80
CA ILE A 55 2.66 -27.62 5.74
C ILE A 55 2.71 -26.10 5.93
N LEU A 56 1.81 -25.33 5.32
CA LEU A 56 1.72 -23.87 5.52
C LEU A 56 1.33 -23.53 6.96
N CYS A 57 0.36 -24.25 7.54
CA CYS A 57 0.06 -24.13 8.96
C CYS A 57 1.26 -24.52 9.82
N ALA A 58 1.97 -25.61 9.50
CA ALA A 58 3.13 -26.07 10.25
C ALA A 58 4.33 -25.13 10.10
N TYR A 59 4.53 -24.45 8.96
CA TYR A 59 5.51 -23.38 8.79
C TYR A 59 5.13 -22.16 9.63
N SER A 60 3.85 -21.76 9.60
CA SER A 60 3.34 -20.68 10.45
C SER A 60 3.45 -21.01 11.94
N PHE A 61 3.30 -22.28 12.34
CA PHE A 61 3.50 -22.75 13.72
C PHE A 61 4.98 -22.93 14.06
N ARG A 62 5.83 -23.28 13.09
CA ARG A 62 7.28 -23.42 13.28
C ARG A 62 7.94 -22.05 13.46
N ASP A 63 7.51 -21.04 12.72
CA ASP A 63 7.90 -19.63 12.97
C ASP A 63 7.45 -19.15 14.36
N LEU A 64 6.38 -19.75 14.92
CA LEU A 64 5.88 -19.52 16.27
C LEU A 64 6.67 -20.30 17.35
N LEU A 65 7.36 -21.37 16.96
CA LEU A 65 8.15 -22.26 17.85
C LEU A 65 9.66 -22.00 17.79
N ASP A 66 10.16 -21.39 16.70
CA ASP A 66 11.54 -20.92 16.54
C ASP A 66 11.76 -19.54 17.22
N ILE A 67 10.84 -19.11 18.09
CA ILE A 67 11.07 -18.00 19.04
C ILE A 67 12.24 -18.42 19.95
N ASP A 68 13.39 -17.78 19.77
CA ASP A 68 14.60 -17.96 20.58
C ASP A 68 14.25 -17.93 22.08
N CYS A 69 14.18 -19.12 22.69
CA CYS A 69 13.97 -19.29 24.13
C CYS A 69 15.26 -19.07 24.93
N THR A 70 16.25 -18.38 24.36
CA THR A 70 17.49 -18.02 25.05
C THR A 70 17.47 -16.53 25.40
N SER A 71 17.03 -16.26 26.63
CA SER A 71 17.13 -15.00 27.36
C SER A 71 15.99 -13.98 27.13
N GLN A 72 14.89 -14.14 27.88
CA GLN A 72 14.15 -13.02 28.49
C GLN A 72 13.07 -13.50 29.47
N HIS A 73 12.79 -12.67 30.47
CA HIS A 73 11.94 -12.97 31.64
C HIS A 73 10.49 -13.36 31.28
N PRO A 74 9.83 -14.22 32.08
CA PRO A 74 8.50 -14.78 31.80
C PRO A 74 7.34 -13.75 31.75
N SER A 75 7.55 -12.50 32.19
CA SER A 75 6.55 -11.44 32.10
C SER A 75 6.47 -10.77 30.72
N GLN A 76 7.50 -10.88 29.88
CA GLN A 76 7.52 -10.33 28.52
C GLN A 76 6.90 -11.29 27.48
N GLN A 77 6.89 -12.59 27.75
CA GLN A 77 6.31 -13.60 26.85
C GLN A 77 4.78 -13.47 26.70
N VAL A 78 4.06 -13.14 27.78
CA VAL A 78 2.60 -12.97 27.72
C VAL A 78 2.23 -11.67 26.97
N GLY A 79 3.04 -10.62 27.12
CA GLY A 79 2.89 -9.37 26.38
C GLY A 79 3.10 -9.55 24.87
N ASN A 80 4.19 -10.21 24.47
CA ASN A 80 4.48 -10.49 23.06
C ASN A 80 3.45 -11.43 22.41
N LEU A 81 2.90 -12.40 23.15
CA LEU A 81 1.86 -13.29 22.64
C LEU A 81 0.53 -12.56 22.43
N LEU A 82 0.12 -11.70 23.37
CA LEU A 82 -1.08 -10.87 23.23
C LEU A 82 -0.92 -9.83 22.11
N GLN A 83 0.27 -9.26 21.95
CA GLN A 83 0.59 -8.31 20.89
C GLN A 83 0.60 -8.96 19.50
N HIS A 84 1.08 -10.20 19.38
CA HIS A 84 0.95 -10.98 18.14
C HIS A 84 -0.48 -11.41 17.84
N LEU A 85 -1.30 -11.66 18.87
CA LEU A 85 -2.73 -11.91 18.70
C LEU A 85 -3.48 -10.64 18.27
N ASP A 86 -3.13 -9.46 18.79
CA ASP A 86 -3.68 -8.19 18.31
C ASP A 86 -3.27 -7.88 16.86
N ASP A 87 -2.01 -8.13 16.48
CA ASP A 87 -1.55 -7.99 15.09
C ASP A 87 -2.22 -9.01 14.15
N PHE A 88 -2.58 -10.21 14.63
CA PHE A 88 -3.35 -11.21 13.89
C PHE A 88 -4.85 -10.86 13.79
N VAL A 89 -5.42 -10.28 14.86
CA VAL A 89 -6.85 -9.89 14.94
C VAL A 89 -7.12 -8.59 14.20
N ALA A 90 -6.17 -7.66 14.13
CA ALA A 90 -6.32 -6.39 13.42
C ALA A 90 -6.33 -6.55 11.88
N GLY A 91 -5.81 -7.66 11.36
CA GLY A 91 -5.70 -7.91 9.92
C GLY A 91 -4.74 -6.95 9.21
N PRO A 92 -4.50 -7.14 7.90
CA PRO A 92 -3.73 -6.17 7.11
C PRO A 92 -4.48 -4.83 7.06
N LEU A 93 -3.75 -3.72 7.19
CA LEU A 93 -4.31 -2.38 6.98
C LEU A 93 -4.92 -2.31 5.57
N PRO A 94 -6.10 -1.68 5.41
CA PRO A 94 -6.72 -1.55 4.10
C PRO A 94 -5.85 -0.68 3.19
N ILE A 95 -5.72 -1.13 1.94
CA ILE A 95 -4.98 -0.42 0.89
C ILE A 95 -5.82 0.76 0.41
N TRP A 96 -5.20 1.92 0.24
CA TRP A 96 -5.85 3.09 -0.36
C TRP A 96 -5.40 3.26 -1.81
N ASP A 97 -6.37 3.25 -2.71
CA ASP A 97 -6.23 3.55 -4.14
C ASP A 97 -6.47 5.04 -4.41
N ASN A 98 -6.43 5.42 -5.69
CA ASN A 98 -6.68 6.78 -6.13
C ASN A 98 -8.04 7.33 -5.65
N THR A 99 -9.09 6.51 -5.58
CA THR A 99 -10.41 6.92 -5.11
C THR A 99 -10.38 7.35 -3.66
N GLN A 100 -9.76 6.58 -2.76
CA GLN A 100 -9.70 7.00 -1.35
C GLN A 100 -8.80 8.21 -1.15
N LEU A 101 -7.72 8.35 -1.93
CA LEU A 101 -6.86 9.53 -1.90
C LEU A 101 -7.64 10.80 -2.32
N PHE A 102 -8.45 10.71 -3.39
CA PHE A 102 -9.33 11.80 -3.83
C PHE A 102 -10.33 12.19 -2.74
N GLN A 103 -11.07 11.21 -2.21
CA GLN A 103 -12.08 11.42 -1.18
C GLN A 103 -11.48 12.07 0.08
N PHE A 104 -10.29 11.61 0.47
CA PHE A 104 -9.58 12.21 1.59
C PHE A 104 -9.19 13.66 1.32
N SER A 105 -8.70 13.97 0.12
CA SER A 105 -8.35 15.36 -0.24
C SER A 105 -9.59 16.28 -0.26
N CYS A 106 -10.75 15.78 -0.68
CA CYS A 106 -12.02 16.50 -0.59
C CYS A 106 -12.45 16.75 0.86
N LEU A 107 -12.30 15.74 1.72
CA LEU A 107 -12.54 15.88 3.17
C LEU A 107 -11.59 16.90 3.80
N MET A 108 -10.34 16.96 3.37
CA MET A 108 -9.38 17.98 3.83
C MET A 108 -9.80 19.37 3.34
N HIS A 109 -10.27 19.52 2.11
CA HIS A 109 -10.81 20.79 1.63
C HIS A 109 -12.01 21.26 2.46
N GLU A 110 -12.95 20.37 2.79
CA GLU A 110 -14.11 20.73 3.65
C GLU A 110 -13.67 21.25 5.02
N ARG A 111 -12.61 20.67 5.60
CA ARG A 111 -12.05 21.11 6.89
C ARG A 111 -11.13 22.33 6.77
N HIS A 112 -10.47 22.47 5.63
CA HIS A 112 -9.44 23.45 5.33
C HIS A 112 -9.64 23.97 3.89
N PRO A 113 -10.51 24.98 3.66
CA PRO A 113 -10.92 25.41 2.32
C PRO A 113 -9.80 25.93 1.39
N HIS A 114 -8.61 26.16 1.93
CA HIS A 114 -7.42 26.56 1.18
C HIS A 114 -6.66 25.39 0.55
N VAL A 115 -7.12 24.15 0.71
CA VAL A 115 -6.54 22.95 0.08
C VAL A 115 -7.19 22.70 -1.26
N LEU A 116 -6.42 22.54 -2.34
CA LEU A 116 -6.96 22.03 -3.59
C LEU A 116 -7.08 20.50 -3.52
N PRO A 117 -8.26 19.88 -3.73
CA PRO A 117 -8.36 18.42 -3.85
C PRO A 117 -7.51 17.89 -5.01
N ILE A 118 -6.97 16.67 -4.86
CA ILE A 118 -6.10 16.07 -5.88
C ILE A 118 -6.90 15.69 -7.12
N ASP A 119 -6.32 15.78 -8.32
CA ASP A 119 -6.90 15.20 -9.52
C ASP A 119 -6.38 13.79 -9.77
N ILE A 120 -7.29 12.82 -9.76
CA ILE A 120 -6.98 11.41 -10.01
C ILE A 120 -7.10 11.00 -11.47
N CYS A 121 -7.62 11.88 -12.32
CA CYS A 121 -7.76 11.63 -13.76
C CYS A 121 -6.48 11.95 -14.54
N SER A 122 -5.55 12.69 -13.94
CA SER A 122 -4.24 12.99 -14.49
C SER A 122 -3.14 12.42 -13.57
N PRO A 123 -2.79 11.12 -13.70
CA PRO A 123 -1.80 10.50 -12.84
C PRO A 123 -0.44 11.23 -12.87
N VAL A 124 0.05 11.56 -11.68
CA VAL A 124 1.37 12.17 -11.51
C VAL A 124 2.38 11.06 -11.22
N THR A 125 3.54 11.13 -11.85
CA THR A 125 4.65 10.21 -11.68
C THR A 125 5.94 11.02 -11.58
N LYS A 126 7.07 10.35 -11.29
CA LYS A 126 8.38 11.01 -11.32
C LYS A 126 8.75 11.65 -12.67
N PHE A 127 8.12 11.26 -13.78
CA PHE A 127 8.46 11.78 -15.11
C PHE A 127 7.72 13.06 -15.48
N ASN A 128 6.54 13.31 -14.93
CA ASN A 128 5.72 14.49 -15.26
C ASN A 128 5.42 15.39 -14.05
N CYS A 129 5.88 15.04 -12.85
CA CYS A 129 5.60 15.78 -11.61
C CYS A 129 5.92 17.28 -11.73
N ASN A 130 7.13 17.64 -12.14
CA ASN A 130 7.55 19.04 -12.20
C ASN A 130 6.71 19.85 -13.19
N GLU A 131 6.46 19.30 -14.39
CA GLU A 131 5.60 19.95 -15.38
C GLU A 131 4.17 20.14 -14.87
N HIS A 132 3.61 19.10 -14.24
CA HIS A 132 2.24 19.13 -13.73
C HIS A 132 2.09 20.15 -12.59
N ILE A 133 3.03 20.19 -11.65
CA ILE A 133 3.06 21.16 -10.56
C ILE A 133 3.20 22.59 -11.13
N CYS A 134 4.20 22.84 -11.97
CA CYS A 134 4.43 24.16 -12.56
C CYS A 134 3.22 24.66 -13.37
N SER A 135 2.60 23.79 -14.17
CA SER A 135 1.40 24.13 -14.95
C SER A 135 0.21 24.50 -14.05
N THR A 136 0.02 23.78 -12.94
CA THR A 136 -1.04 24.07 -11.96
C THR A 136 -0.82 25.43 -11.28
N ILE A 137 0.40 25.70 -10.81
CA ILE A 137 0.71 26.97 -10.14
C ILE A 137 0.68 28.14 -11.12
N LEU A 138 1.13 27.95 -12.37
CA LEU A 138 1.00 28.95 -13.42
C LEU A 138 -0.47 29.27 -13.72
N SER A 139 -1.32 28.25 -13.78
CA SER A 139 -2.77 28.43 -13.99
C SER A 139 -3.38 29.27 -12.87
N LYS A 140 -2.99 29.02 -11.60
CA LYS A 140 -3.39 29.87 -10.48
C LYS A 140 -2.92 31.31 -10.63
N GLN A 141 -1.67 31.52 -11.01
CA GLN A 141 -1.09 32.85 -11.15
C GLN A 141 -1.77 33.64 -12.27
N LEU A 142 -2.06 32.98 -13.41
CA LEU A 142 -2.84 33.56 -14.49
C LEU A 142 -4.24 33.92 -14.01
N LEU A 143 -4.95 33.00 -13.35
CA LEU A 143 -6.28 33.26 -12.81
C LEU A 143 -6.31 34.48 -11.87
N LYS A 144 -5.27 34.66 -11.05
CA LYS A 144 -5.12 35.85 -10.17
C LYS A 144 -4.97 37.15 -10.96
N GLY A 145 -4.26 37.13 -12.09
CA GLY A 145 -3.99 38.32 -12.90
C GLY A 145 -5.08 38.68 -13.93
N THR A 146 -5.65 37.66 -14.58
CA THR A 146 -6.59 37.84 -15.71
C THR A 146 -8.04 37.50 -15.35
N GLY A 147 -8.29 36.84 -14.22
CA GLY A 147 -9.63 36.37 -13.84
C GLY A 147 -10.12 35.15 -14.63
N ASP A 148 -9.28 34.60 -15.51
CA ASP A 148 -9.56 33.39 -16.29
C ASP A 148 -8.24 32.64 -16.54
N CYS A 149 -8.29 31.32 -16.61
CA CYS A 149 -7.16 30.49 -17.00
C CYS A 149 -7.60 29.37 -17.95
N ASN A 150 -6.91 29.23 -19.09
CA ASN A 150 -7.05 28.09 -20.01
C ASN A 150 -6.30 26.84 -19.49
N GLY A 151 -6.12 26.73 -18.17
CA GLY A 151 -5.43 25.62 -17.53
C GLY A 151 -6.18 24.31 -17.68
N PHE A 152 -5.51 23.20 -17.36
CA PHE A 152 -6.15 21.89 -17.34
C PHE A 152 -7.23 21.85 -16.24
N CYS A 153 -8.48 21.59 -16.65
CA CYS A 153 -9.57 21.32 -15.73
C CYS A 153 -9.74 19.79 -15.60
N PRO A 154 -9.83 19.25 -14.37
CA PRO A 154 -10.14 17.86 -14.15
C PRO A 154 -11.44 17.46 -14.88
N PRO A 155 -11.48 16.32 -15.61
CA PRO A 155 -12.66 15.89 -16.36
C PRO A 155 -13.93 15.70 -15.51
N THR A 156 -13.76 15.49 -14.20
CA THR A 156 -14.85 15.27 -13.24
C THR A 156 -15.27 16.54 -12.49
N CYS A 157 -14.69 17.70 -12.82
CA CYS A 157 -15.02 19.00 -12.23
C CYS A 157 -15.58 19.94 -13.30
N ALA A 158 -16.60 20.73 -12.95
CA ALA A 158 -17.05 21.82 -13.82
C ALA A 158 -15.95 22.90 -13.89
N PRO A 159 -15.65 23.47 -15.08
CA PRO A 159 -14.60 24.48 -15.23
C PRO A 159 -14.71 25.65 -14.25
N GLU A 160 -15.92 26.18 -14.05
CA GLU A 160 -16.18 27.30 -13.15
C GLU A 160 -15.91 26.93 -11.69
N ASN A 161 -16.26 25.70 -11.30
CA ASN A 161 -16.00 25.19 -9.96
C ASN A 161 -14.50 24.99 -9.73
N TYR A 162 -13.78 24.45 -10.72
CA TYR A 162 -12.34 24.26 -10.62
C TYR A 162 -11.60 25.59 -10.53
N GLN A 163 -11.98 26.59 -11.34
CA GLN A 163 -11.43 27.94 -11.22
C GLN A 163 -11.69 28.53 -9.83
N TRP A 164 -12.90 28.37 -9.28
CA TRP A 164 -13.20 28.81 -7.91
C TRP A 164 -12.29 28.14 -6.88
N LEU A 165 -12.16 26.82 -6.92
CA LEU A 165 -11.26 26.06 -6.03
C LEU A 165 -9.80 26.49 -6.17
N LEU A 166 -9.31 26.62 -7.40
CA LEU A 166 -7.94 27.03 -7.71
C LEU A 166 -7.64 28.45 -7.22
N SER A 167 -8.62 29.35 -7.33
CA SER A 167 -8.49 30.74 -6.86
C SER A 167 -8.29 30.80 -5.34
N GLY A 168 -9.06 30.01 -4.57
CA GLY A 168 -9.02 29.98 -3.11
C GLY A 168 -7.90 29.13 -2.51
N ALA A 169 -7.34 28.19 -3.26
CA ALA A 169 -6.33 27.28 -2.73
C ALA A 169 -4.96 27.97 -2.48
N THR A 170 -4.34 27.72 -1.33
CA THR A 170 -2.93 28.07 -1.07
C THR A 170 -2.06 26.86 -0.82
N LEU A 171 -2.66 25.69 -0.58
CA LEU A 171 -1.97 24.41 -0.42
C LEU A 171 -2.37 23.43 -1.53
N PHE A 172 -1.38 22.86 -2.20
CA PHE A 172 -1.54 21.96 -3.34
C PHE A 172 -0.91 20.61 -3.04
N PRO A 173 -1.72 19.60 -2.63
CA PRO A 173 -1.25 18.23 -2.53
C PRO A 173 -1.13 17.59 -3.91
N PHE A 174 -0.02 16.93 -4.16
CA PHE A 174 0.22 16.08 -5.32
C PHE A 174 0.63 14.69 -4.83
N ILE A 175 -0.04 13.65 -5.34
CA ILE A 175 0.28 12.26 -5.02
C ILE A 175 0.89 11.60 -6.25
N LEU A 176 2.14 11.18 -6.13
CA LEU A 176 2.88 10.54 -7.21
C LEU A 176 2.73 9.02 -7.11
N TRP A 177 2.37 8.38 -8.22
CA TRP A 177 2.46 6.93 -8.36
C TRP A 177 3.83 6.52 -8.89
N HIS A 178 4.44 5.50 -8.28
CA HIS A 178 5.76 5.02 -8.66
C HIS A 178 5.84 3.48 -8.67
N ASP A 179 6.47 2.93 -9.70
CA ASP A 179 6.92 1.54 -9.77
C ASP A 179 8.38 1.52 -10.28
N PRO A 180 9.33 0.93 -9.52
CA PRO A 180 10.75 0.97 -9.86
C PRO A 180 11.10 0.22 -11.15
N SER A 181 10.23 -0.67 -11.62
CA SER A 181 10.44 -1.43 -12.85
C SER A 181 9.92 -0.74 -14.12
N ALA A 182 9.34 0.46 -13.99
CA ALA A 182 8.92 1.30 -15.13
C ALA A 182 9.98 2.39 -15.43
N PRO A 183 10.76 2.27 -16.52
CA PRO A 183 11.80 3.24 -16.85
C PRO A 183 11.30 4.48 -17.61
N THR A 184 10.04 4.50 -18.06
CA THR A 184 9.44 5.59 -18.84
C THR A 184 8.03 5.92 -18.35
N GLN A 185 7.51 7.10 -18.71
CA GLN A 185 6.14 7.52 -18.40
C GLN A 185 5.10 6.53 -18.94
N GLU A 186 5.24 6.10 -20.19
CA GLU A 186 4.32 5.14 -20.81
C GLU A 186 4.31 3.79 -20.07
N ALA A 187 5.49 3.28 -19.71
CA ALA A 187 5.60 2.04 -18.94
C ALA A 187 5.03 2.18 -17.51
N MET A 188 5.17 3.36 -16.91
CA MET A 188 4.63 3.67 -15.59
C MET A 188 3.10 3.65 -15.62
N LEU A 189 2.49 4.35 -16.58
CA LEU A 189 1.03 4.37 -16.76
C LEU A 189 0.48 2.98 -17.08
N ALA A 190 1.13 2.23 -17.98
CA ALA A 190 0.71 0.86 -18.31
C ALA A 190 0.74 -0.08 -17.08
N LYS A 191 1.72 0.08 -16.19
CA LYS A 191 1.79 -0.68 -14.93
C LYS A 191 0.74 -0.22 -13.93
N MET A 192 0.47 1.08 -13.85
CA MET A 192 -0.61 1.62 -13.02
C MET A 192 -1.95 0.99 -13.43
N ASP A 193 -2.28 0.98 -14.73
CA ASP A 193 -3.49 0.36 -15.27
C ASP A 193 -3.54 -1.15 -15.00
N GLN A 194 -2.41 -1.85 -15.12
CA GLN A 194 -2.30 -3.27 -14.78
C GLN A 194 -2.58 -3.54 -13.29
N MET A 195 -2.06 -2.70 -12.40
CA MET A 195 -2.27 -2.86 -10.95
C MET A 195 -3.72 -2.56 -10.57
N ILE A 196 -4.30 -1.47 -11.11
CA ILE A 196 -5.71 -1.11 -10.93
C ILE A 196 -6.63 -2.24 -11.41
N SER A 197 -6.42 -2.74 -12.64
CA SER A 197 -7.27 -3.79 -13.22
C SER A 197 -7.15 -5.14 -12.51
N SER A 198 -5.97 -5.47 -11.96
CA SER A 198 -5.76 -6.72 -11.24
C SER A 198 -6.11 -6.66 -9.75
N GLY A 199 -6.33 -5.46 -9.20
CA GLY A 199 -6.54 -5.23 -7.77
C GLY A 199 -5.30 -5.56 -6.92
N ARG A 200 -4.11 -5.66 -7.54
CA ARG A 200 -2.85 -5.97 -6.85
C ARG A 200 -2.01 -4.70 -6.72
N VAL A 201 -1.28 -4.57 -5.61
CA VAL A 201 -0.35 -3.47 -5.37
C VAL A 201 1.00 -3.73 -6.05
N GLY A 202 1.49 -4.97 -6.00
CA GLY A 202 2.80 -5.31 -6.54
C GLY A 202 3.91 -4.49 -5.87
N ASN A 203 4.77 -3.88 -6.70
CA ASN A 203 5.84 -2.98 -6.26
C ASN A 203 5.45 -1.50 -6.43
N SER A 204 4.15 -1.18 -6.52
CA SER A 204 3.72 0.21 -6.63
C SER A 204 3.81 0.93 -5.28
N HIS A 205 4.06 2.23 -5.33
CA HIS A 205 4.18 3.08 -4.15
C HIS A 205 3.60 4.47 -4.40
N TRP A 206 3.05 5.08 -3.34
CA TRP A 206 2.54 6.45 -3.34
C TRP A 206 3.49 7.36 -2.58
N ILE A 207 3.75 8.54 -3.13
CA ILE A 207 4.61 9.58 -2.56
C ILE A 207 3.83 10.89 -2.54
N LEU A 208 4.05 11.72 -1.52
CA LEU A 208 3.39 13.01 -1.37
C LEU A 208 4.36 14.15 -1.66
N VAL A 209 3.90 15.10 -2.48
CA VAL A 209 4.50 16.44 -2.61
C VAL A 209 3.45 17.47 -2.27
N LEU A 210 3.73 18.36 -1.33
CA LEU A 210 2.91 19.53 -1.04
C LEU A 210 3.60 20.77 -1.57
N VAL A 211 2.84 21.65 -2.22
CA VAL A 211 3.29 23.02 -2.51
C VAL A 211 2.43 23.97 -1.68
N ASP A 212 3.06 24.63 -0.71
CA ASP A 212 2.43 25.66 0.13
C ASP A 212 2.87 27.03 -0.39
N LEU A 213 1.94 27.74 -1.02
CA LEU A 213 2.19 29.08 -1.57
C LEU A 213 2.25 30.16 -0.47
N SER A 214 1.56 29.97 0.64
CA SER A 214 1.57 30.91 1.77
C SER A 214 2.92 30.92 2.46
N ARG A 215 3.56 29.74 2.57
CA ARG A 215 4.89 29.57 3.15
C ARG A 215 6.02 29.59 2.13
N ARG A 216 5.68 29.59 0.83
CA ARG A 216 6.60 29.38 -0.29
C ARG A 216 7.50 28.17 -0.05
N SER A 217 6.87 27.02 0.22
CA SER A 217 7.61 25.79 0.52
C SER A 217 7.10 24.59 -0.28
N ILE A 218 8.02 23.68 -0.54
CA ILE A 218 7.78 22.36 -1.11
C ILE A 218 8.05 21.34 -0.01
N VAL A 219 7.07 20.49 0.26
CA VAL A 219 7.18 19.42 1.26
C VAL A 219 7.17 18.07 0.55
N PHE A 220 8.20 17.25 0.75
CA PHE A 220 8.30 15.92 0.17
C PHE A 220 8.20 14.85 1.27
N PHE A 221 7.42 13.80 1.00
CA PHE A 221 7.27 12.67 1.91
C PHE A 221 7.24 11.34 1.16
N ASP A 222 8.15 10.44 1.56
CA ASP A 222 8.18 9.03 1.16
C ASP A 222 8.15 8.17 2.44
N SER A 223 7.09 7.38 2.62
CA SER A 223 6.93 6.53 3.82
C SER A 223 8.00 5.46 3.97
N LEU A 224 8.70 5.12 2.88
CA LEU A 224 9.82 4.18 2.82
C LEU A 224 11.19 4.88 2.69
N TYR A 225 11.22 6.21 2.88
CA TYR A 225 12.37 7.11 2.84
C TYR A 225 13.02 7.31 1.46
N ASN A 226 13.40 6.23 0.79
CA ASN A 226 14.22 6.28 -0.42
C ASN A 226 13.74 5.31 -1.50
N TYR A 227 12.43 5.13 -1.62
CA TYR A 227 11.83 4.20 -2.57
C TYR A 227 11.87 4.75 -4.00
N MET A 228 11.58 6.05 -4.17
CA MET A 228 11.60 6.69 -5.49
C MET A 228 13.01 6.82 -6.06
N ASP A 229 13.93 7.34 -5.25
CA ASP A 229 15.32 7.62 -5.58
C ASP A 229 16.12 7.85 -4.28
N SER A 230 17.43 8.05 -4.40
CA SER A 230 18.27 8.51 -3.30
C SER A 230 17.85 9.90 -2.80
N PRO A 231 17.98 10.19 -1.49
CA PRO A 231 17.65 11.50 -0.93
C PRO A 231 18.35 12.67 -1.63
N GLN A 232 19.59 12.47 -2.10
CA GLN A 232 20.35 13.50 -2.83
C GLN A 232 19.74 13.80 -4.20
N ASN A 233 19.31 12.77 -4.93
CA ASN A 233 18.66 12.95 -6.23
C ASN A 233 17.29 13.59 -6.09
N VAL A 234 16.53 13.22 -5.05
CA VAL A 234 15.25 13.86 -4.72
C VAL A 234 15.48 15.33 -4.38
N GLN A 235 16.45 15.63 -3.52
CA GLN A 235 16.81 17.01 -3.16
C GLN A 235 17.13 17.84 -4.40
N SER A 236 17.98 17.35 -5.31
CA SER A 236 18.33 18.04 -6.56
C SER A 236 17.10 18.30 -7.45
N GLN A 237 16.18 17.33 -7.58
CA GLN A 237 14.95 17.51 -8.36
C GLN A 237 14.00 18.55 -7.72
N LEU A 238 13.95 18.60 -6.39
CA LEU A 238 13.15 19.57 -5.65
C LEU A 238 13.76 20.97 -5.73
N GLU A 239 15.08 21.11 -5.79
CA GLU A 239 15.79 22.39 -6.01
C GLU A 239 15.43 22.99 -7.37
N GLU A 240 15.46 22.19 -8.43
CA GLU A 240 15.03 22.62 -9.77
C GLU A 240 13.55 23.05 -9.79
N LEU A 241 12.68 22.32 -9.09
CA LEU A 241 11.28 22.67 -8.94
C LEU A 241 11.10 23.96 -8.13
N ALA A 242 11.86 24.14 -7.05
CA ALA A 242 11.82 25.31 -6.19
C ALA A 242 12.21 26.60 -6.92
N ASP A 243 13.25 26.54 -7.75
CA ASP A 243 13.67 27.63 -8.62
C ASP A 243 12.57 27.96 -9.65
N SER A 244 12.01 26.93 -10.29
CA SER A 244 10.93 27.09 -11.27
C SER A 244 9.69 27.75 -10.65
N LEU A 245 9.28 27.30 -9.46
CA LEU A 245 8.15 27.88 -8.74
C LEU A 245 8.43 29.30 -8.23
N GLY A 246 9.66 29.61 -7.84
CA GLY A 246 10.10 30.95 -7.48
C GLY A 246 9.86 31.96 -8.62
N ASN A 247 10.11 31.54 -9.86
CA ASN A 247 9.87 32.33 -11.06
C ASN A 247 8.38 32.44 -11.43
N ILE A 248 7.62 31.35 -11.29
CA ILE A 248 6.19 31.31 -11.65
C ILE A 248 5.34 32.11 -10.67
N TYR A 249 5.63 31.99 -9.37
CA TYR A 249 4.85 32.59 -8.30
C TYR A 249 5.80 33.41 -7.40
N PRO A 250 6.15 34.65 -7.75
CA PRO A 250 7.05 35.49 -6.94
C PRO A 250 6.37 35.97 -5.64
N PRO A 251 7.14 36.39 -4.61
CA PRO A 251 6.58 36.95 -3.38
C PRO A 251 5.88 38.29 -3.64
N GLU A 252 4.76 38.54 -2.95
CA GLU A 252 3.86 39.67 -3.25
C GLU A 252 4.43 41.04 -2.85
N GLU A 253 5.43 41.09 -1.96
CA GLU A 253 6.08 42.34 -1.52
C GLU A 253 7.57 42.09 -1.23
N CYS A 254 8.45 42.41 -2.18
CA CYS A 254 9.87 42.58 -1.87
C CYS A 254 10.42 43.80 -2.59
N SER A 255 10.97 44.74 -1.80
CA SER A 255 11.59 45.98 -2.25
C SER A 255 13.02 45.81 -2.78
N CYS A 256 13.58 44.60 -2.69
CA CYS A 256 14.87 44.23 -3.22
C CYS A 256 14.71 43.24 -4.39
N GLU A 257 15.35 43.54 -5.53
CA GLU A 257 15.30 42.72 -6.75
C GLU A 257 15.80 41.28 -6.52
N GLU A 258 16.71 41.07 -5.57
CA GLU A 258 17.25 39.75 -5.20
C GLU A 258 16.22 38.84 -4.50
N ALA A 259 15.16 39.38 -3.89
CA ALA A 259 14.14 38.58 -3.22
C ALA A 259 12.92 38.28 -4.12
N LEU A 260 12.74 39.00 -5.22
CA LEU A 260 11.61 38.86 -6.15
C LEU A 260 11.59 37.50 -6.88
N LEU A 261 12.74 36.82 -6.99
CA LEU A 261 12.86 35.49 -7.62
C LEU A 261 13.43 34.43 -6.66
N SER A 262 13.28 34.64 -5.36
CA SER A 262 13.76 33.69 -4.36
C SER A 262 13.06 32.33 -4.53
N PRO A 263 13.83 31.22 -4.54
CA PRO A 263 13.26 29.89 -4.69
C PRO A 263 12.37 29.52 -3.50
N PHE A 264 11.52 28.52 -3.70
CA PHE A 264 10.74 27.95 -2.61
C PHE A 264 11.65 27.20 -1.63
N GLN A 265 11.32 27.23 -0.35
CA GLN A 265 11.99 26.41 0.66
C GLN A 265 11.65 24.93 0.46
N ILE A 266 12.60 24.03 0.74
CA ILE A 266 12.38 22.59 0.60
C ILE A 266 12.40 21.95 2.00
N ASN A 267 11.37 21.16 2.29
CA ASN A 267 11.27 20.37 3.51
C ASN A 267 11.02 18.90 3.16
N ILE A 268 11.97 18.02 3.51
CA ILE A 268 11.78 16.57 3.35
C ILE A 268 11.37 16.02 4.72
N VAL A 269 10.15 15.50 4.84
CA VAL A 269 9.57 15.10 6.13
C VAL A 269 10.16 13.80 6.66
N SER A 270 10.61 12.92 5.76
CA SER A 270 11.08 11.57 6.09
C SER A 270 12.60 11.43 6.05
N ILE A 271 13.40 12.48 6.31
CA ILE A 271 14.88 12.45 6.15
C ILE A 271 15.57 11.36 7.00
N THR A 272 14.99 10.97 8.13
CA THR A 272 15.66 10.21 9.18
C THR A 272 14.98 8.87 9.51
N MET A 273 13.73 8.65 9.08
CA MET A 273 12.92 7.53 9.54
C MET A 273 12.00 6.96 8.46
N LYS A 274 11.95 5.62 8.40
CA LYS A 274 10.94 4.86 7.64
C LYS A 274 9.73 4.60 8.52
N VAL A 275 8.58 5.17 8.15
CA VAL A 275 7.33 4.99 8.89
C VAL A 275 6.54 3.77 8.45
N GLN A 276 6.77 3.30 7.22
CA GLN A 276 6.16 2.08 6.70
C GLN A 276 7.13 0.91 6.86
N THR A 277 6.61 -0.20 7.40
CA THR A 277 7.40 -1.43 7.55
C THR A 277 7.51 -2.13 6.18
N PRO A 278 8.66 -2.73 5.81
CA PRO A 278 8.78 -3.50 4.58
C PRO A 278 7.69 -4.57 4.45
N GLY A 279 7.03 -4.64 3.28
CA GLY A 279 5.95 -5.58 3.01
C GLY A 279 4.55 -5.11 3.42
N GLU A 280 4.41 -3.96 4.08
CA GLU A 280 3.11 -3.31 4.27
C GLU A 280 2.69 -2.54 3.01
N PHE A 281 1.39 -2.48 2.75
CA PHE A 281 0.81 -1.74 1.62
C PHE A 281 0.00 -0.52 2.09
N SER A 282 0.64 0.35 2.87
CA SER A 282 -0.01 1.44 3.61
C SER A 282 0.43 2.86 3.18
N CYS A 283 1.20 2.99 2.10
CA CYS A 283 1.79 4.26 1.64
C CYS A 283 0.75 5.35 1.36
N GLY A 284 -0.40 4.99 0.76
CA GLY A 284 -1.49 5.95 0.52
C GLY A 284 -2.05 6.53 1.81
N ALA A 285 -2.32 5.70 2.81
CA ALA A 285 -2.78 6.15 4.13
C ALA A 285 -1.72 7.00 4.85
N TRP A 286 -0.44 6.65 4.72
CA TRP A 286 0.65 7.46 5.27
C TRP A 286 0.73 8.85 4.63
N CYS A 287 0.59 8.96 3.30
CA CYS A 287 0.54 10.24 2.61
C CYS A 287 -0.60 11.12 3.15
N CYS A 288 -1.80 10.55 3.27
CA CYS A 288 -2.95 11.26 3.82
C CYS A 288 -2.78 11.64 5.30
N ARG A 289 -2.13 10.79 6.09
CA ARG A 289 -1.84 11.09 7.50
C ARG A 289 -0.86 12.25 7.64
N VAL A 290 0.18 12.30 6.81
CA VAL A 290 1.13 13.40 6.76
C VAL A 290 0.47 14.70 6.31
N LEU A 291 -0.38 14.65 5.27
CA LEU A 291 -1.18 15.81 4.86
C LEU A 291 -2.04 16.34 6.02
N GLN A 292 -2.70 15.47 6.78
CA GLN A 292 -3.49 15.89 7.94
C GLN A 292 -2.64 16.58 9.01
N TRP A 293 -1.48 16.00 9.37
CA TRP A 293 -0.59 16.60 10.35
C TRP A 293 -0.02 17.93 9.90
N TYR A 294 0.30 18.06 8.61
CA TYR A 294 0.74 19.32 8.02
C TYR A 294 -0.34 20.41 8.14
N LEU A 295 -1.61 20.06 7.86
CA LEU A 295 -2.74 20.98 7.98
C LEU A 295 -3.04 21.37 9.43
N GLU A 296 -2.78 20.48 10.39
CA GLU A 296 -2.88 20.79 11.83
C GLU A 296 -1.74 21.71 12.30
N ASN A 297 -0.51 21.41 11.90
CA ASN A 297 0.69 22.18 12.21
C ASN A 297 1.77 21.94 11.14
N PRO A 298 2.08 22.92 10.27
CA PRO A 298 3.08 22.76 9.22
C PRO A 298 4.52 22.52 9.74
N GLU A 299 4.80 22.85 10.99
CA GLU A 299 6.11 22.64 11.65
C GLU A 299 6.16 21.33 12.46
N PHE A 300 5.27 20.37 12.20
CA PHE A 300 5.26 19.10 12.92
C PHE A 300 6.54 18.30 12.69
N SER A 301 7.01 17.59 13.72
CA SER A 301 8.05 16.55 13.58
C SER A 301 7.39 15.18 13.38
N LEU A 302 7.87 14.44 12.39
CA LEU A 302 7.41 13.07 12.13
C LEU A 302 7.81 12.12 13.27
N GLU A 303 9.01 12.31 13.84
CA GLU A 303 9.54 11.52 14.94
C GLU A 303 8.75 11.69 16.24
N GLU A 304 8.17 12.86 16.47
CA GLU A 304 7.27 13.10 17.61
C GLU A 304 5.88 12.51 17.40
N LYS A 305 5.39 12.49 16.16
CA LYS A 305 4.04 12.02 15.80
C LYS A 305 3.93 10.50 15.69
N VAL A 306 5.02 9.82 15.32
CA VAL A 306 5.02 8.39 14.98
C VAL A 306 5.72 7.59 16.06
N SER A 307 5.03 6.56 16.57
CA SER A 307 5.63 5.61 17.51
C SER A 307 6.81 4.85 16.89
N GLN A 308 7.89 4.68 17.65
CA GLN A 308 9.01 3.79 17.31
C GLN A 308 8.61 2.31 17.40
N ASP A 309 7.60 1.99 18.23
CA ASP A 309 7.03 0.65 18.30
C ASP A 309 6.14 0.37 17.09
N ILE A 310 6.45 -0.70 16.35
CA ILE A 310 5.80 -1.06 15.08
C ILE A 310 4.31 -1.34 15.28
N SER A 311 3.93 -2.10 16.31
CA SER A 311 2.53 -2.45 16.54
C SER A 311 1.71 -1.20 16.91
N GLN A 312 2.23 -0.34 17.80
CA GLN A 312 1.58 0.92 18.14
C GLN A 312 1.43 1.83 16.92
N ARG A 313 2.45 1.90 16.06
CA ARG A 313 2.40 2.66 14.82
C ARG A 313 1.32 2.15 13.86
N LYS A 314 1.18 0.82 13.73
CA LYS A 314 0.09 0.21 12.94
C LYS A 314 -1.27 0.53 13.53
N ILE A 315 -1.43 0.44 14.84
CA ILE A 315 -2.69 0.77 15.55
C ILE A 315 -3.06 2.24 15.32
N GLN A 316 -2.09 3.15 15.44
CA GLN A 316 -2.30 4.58 15.17
C GLN A 316 -2.79 4.82 13.73
N LEU A 317 -2.19 4.16 12.74
CA LEU A 317 -2.60 4.29 11.35
C LEU A 317 -3.98 3.64 11.08
N ALA A 318 -4.26 2.48 11.68
CA ALA A 318 -5.57 1.83 11.60
C ALA A 318 -6.69 2.73 12.15
N GLN A 319 -6.45 3.37 13.29
CA GLN A 319 -7.39 4.32 13.90
C GLN A 319 -7.64 5.52 12.99
N PHE A 320 -6.60 6.07 12.37
CA PHE A 320 -6.71 7.14 11.38
C PHE A 320 -7.54 6.72 10.15
N ILE A 321 -7.29 5.52 9.62
CA ILE A 321 -8.02 5.04 8.45
C ILE A 321 -9.52 4.92 8.78
N ARG A 322 -9.84 4.28 9.90
CA ARG A 322 -11.24 4.08 10.33
C ARG A 322 -11.96 5.42 10.52
N SER A 323 -11.33 6.38 11.20
CA SER A 323 -11.95 7.69 11.44
C SER A 323 -12.10 8.52 10.15
N SER A 324 -11.20 8.33 9.18
CA SER A 324 -11.26 9.01 7.89
C SER A 324 -12.36 8.45 6.99
N GLN A 325 -12.56 7.13 6.99
CA GLN A 325 -13.55 6.46 6.14
C GLN A 325 -14.98 6.96 6.36
N GLU A 326 -15.35 7.25 7.61
CA GLU A 326 -16.67 7.82 7.93
C GLU A 326 -16.88 9.17 7.23
N GLY A 327 -15.88 10.06 7.29
CA GLY A 327 -15.94 11.37 6.61
C GLY A 327 -15.85 11.29 5.09
N MET A 328 -15.06 10.35 4.57
CA MET A 328 -14.89 10.14 3.12
C MET A 328 -16.15 9.61 2.43
N SER A 329 -17.06 8.97 3.16
CA SER A 329 -18.29 8.37 2.61
C SER A 329 -19.16 9.36 1.82
N LYS A 330 -19.16 10.64 2.23
CA LYS A 330 -19.87 11.75 1.54
C LYS A 330 -19.35 12.00 0.12
N TYR A 331 -18.07 11.68 -0.15
CA TYR A 331 -17.42 11.86 -1.44
C TYR A 331 -17.34 10.55 -2.26
N SER A 332 -18.15 9.54 -1.88
CA SER A 332 -18.20 8.24 -2.56
C SER A 332 -18.54 8.33 -4.05
N SER A 333 -19.24 9.38 -4.48
CA SER A 333 -19.59 9.64 -5.88
C SER A 333 -18.45 10.25 -6.71
N LEU A 334 -17.27 10.46 -6.13
CA LEU A 334 -16.12 11.11 -6.79
C LEU A 334 -16.41 12.52 -7.30
N SER A 335 -17.32 13.21 -6.62
CA SER A 335 -17.68 14.59 -6.92
C SER A 335 -16.74 15.54 -6.20
N TRP A 336 -16.25 16.55 -6.92
CA TRP A 336 -15.46 17.63 -6.33
C TRP A 336 -16.31 18.41 -5.31
N PRO A 337 -15.68 18.97 -4.25
CA PRO A 337 -16.39 19.90 -3.39
C PRO A 337 -16.85 21.12 -4.19
N SER A 338 -18.02 21.62 -3.82
CA SER A 338 -18.62 22.84 -4.35
C SER A 338 -18.95 23.78 -3.20
N LEU A 339 -19.23 25.04 -3.54
CA LEU A 339 -19.89 26.00 -2.65
C LEU A 339 -21.18 25.45 -2.03
#